data_AF-A0A6N7EHE9-F1
#
_entry.id   AF-A0A6N7EHE9-F1
#
_cell.length_a   1.000
_cell.length_b   1.000
_cell.length_c   1.000
_cell.angle_alpha   90.00
_cell.angle_beta   90.00
_cell.angle_gamma   90.00
#
_symmetry.space_group_name_H-M   'P 1'
#
loop_
_entity.id
_entity.type
_entity.pdbx_description
1 polymer ?
#
loop_
_entity_poly.entity_id
_entity_poly.type
_entity_poly.pdbx_seq_one_letter_code
_entity_poly.pdbx_strand_id
1 'polypeptide(L)'
;MDAPASTAARRSRIVVDASACEMDDLTPCGGIDVTVGGDVDWGELVRRAATSGWPGIERLGGVPGAVADVVRTNAEVDGQAVADVVASVGTWDRATDRTRTFAFAECELGPSTSRFAERLPDGQYRYDIIDVSLLFRQGDLTSPIRDPELAARLGITPGDRLPLTEYAVRRQDPAGAILGAEQP
;
A
#
# COMPACT_ATOMS: atom_id res chain seq x y z
N MET A 1 26.95 27.72 -26.66
CA MET A 1 25.64 27.04 -26.75
C MET A 1 25.69 25.90 -25.76
N ASP A 2 25.43 26.25 -24.49
CA ASP A 2 25.42 25.28 -23.40
C ASP A 2 24.06 24.58 -23.37
N ALA A 3 24.10 23.25 -23.40
CA ALA A 3 22.95 22.42 -23.10
C ALA A 3 22.61 22.56 -21.61
N PRO A 4 21.34 22.74 -21.21
CA PRO A 4 21.01 22.66 -19.80
C PRO A 4 21.14 21.21 -19.35
N ALA A 5 21.98 21.01 -18.34
CA ALA A 5 22.11 19.79 -17.58
C ALA A 5 20.72 19.28 -17.15
N SER A 6 20.41 18.04 -17.52
CA SER A 6 19.24 17.33 -17.02
C SER A 6 19.43 17.09 -15.53
N THR A 7 18.74 17.91 -14.73
CA THR A 7 18.60 17.76 -13.29
C THR A 7 17.83 16.48 -13.00
N ALA A 8 18.54 15.36 -12.94
CA ALA A 8 18.12 14.17 -12.21
C ALA A 8 18.15 14.51 -10.71
N ALA A 9 17.22 15.36 -10.27
CA ALA A 9 16.92 15.49 -8.86
C ALA A 9 16.46 14.10 -8.40
N ARG A 10 17.21 13.50 -7.47
CA ARG A 10 16.76 12.35 -6.68
C ARG A 10 15.43 12.76 -6.03
N ARG A 11 14.32 12.40 -6.68
CA ARG A 11 12.98 12.67 -6.20
C ARG A 11 12.77 11.83 -4.94
N SER A 12 12.35 12.48 -3.86
CA SER A 12 11.78 11.81 -2.69
C SER A 12 10.80 10.73 -3.15
N ARG A 13 11.02 9.49 -2.70
CA ARG A 13 10.36 8.28 -3.22
C ARG A 13 8.92 8.10 -2.75
N ILE A 14 8.55 8.84 -1.72
CA ILE A 14 7.19 8.96 -1.17
C ILE A 14 6.91 10.45 -1.06
N VAL A 15 5.86 10.91 -1.73
CA VAL A 15 5.32 12.27 -1.67
C VAL A 15 3.95 12.18 -1.02
N VAL A 16 3.71 13.02 -0.02
CA VAL A 16 2.46 13.01 0.76
C VAL A 16 1.78 14.35 0.54
N ASP A 17 0.53 14.30 0.13
CA ASP A 17 -0.38 15.43 0.15
C ASP A 17 -1.45 15.23 1.22
N ALA A 18 -1.47 16.14 2.18
CA ALA A 18 -2.41 16.17 3.28
C ALA A 18 -3.04 17.57 3.44
N SER A 19 -2.97 18.42 2.40
CA SER A 19 -3.60 19.76 2.43
C SER A 19 -5.12 19.72 2.48
N ALA A 20 -5.71 18.53 2.34
CA ALA A 20 -7.14 18.18 2.46
C ALA A 20 -7.85 18.63 3.76
N CYS A 21 -7.16 19.34 4.65
CA CYS A 21 -7.73 20.01 5.81
C CYS A 21 -8.03 21.51 5.55
N GLU A 22 -7.66 22.05 4.39
CA GLU A 22 -8.03 23.41 3.97
C GLU A 22 -9.43 23.43 3.33
N MET A 23 -10.19 24.49 3.60
CA MET A 23 -11.62 24.60 3.29
C MET A 23 -11.95 24.55 1.78
N ASP A 24 -10.96 24.78 0.93
CA ASP A 24 -11.08 24.88 -0.53
C ASP A 24 -10.50 23.65 -1.28
N ASP A 25 -10.06 22.62 -0.58
CA ASP A 25 -9.50 21.41 -1.19
C ASP A 25 -10.61 20.39 -1.50
N LEU A 26 -10.62 19.84 -2.73
CA LEU A 26 -11.62 18.85 -3.21
C LEU A 26 -11.33 17.43 -2.72
N THR A 27 -10.23 17.23 -2.01
CA THR A 27 -9.93 15.96 -1.35
C THR A 27 -11.03 15.68 -0.32
N PRO A 28 -11.68 14.50 -0.30
CA PRO A 28 -12.72 14.21 0.69
C PRO A 28 -12.18 14.48 2.09
N CYS A 29 -12.87 15.32 2.87
CA CYS A 29 -12.41 15.80 4.17
C CYS A 29 -11.82 14.64 4.99
N GLY A 30 -10.49 14.64 5.18
CA GLY A 30 -9.76 13.58 5.91
C GLY A 30 -9.07 12.49 5.07
N GLY A 31 -8.99 12.65 3.74
CA GLY A 31 -8.17 11.81 2.86
C GLY A 31 -6.70 12.26 2.80
N ILE A 32 -5.77 11.31 2.71
CA ILE A 32 -4.33 11.57 2.54
C ILE A 32 -3.92 10.90 1.23
N ASP A 33 -3.48 11.71 0.26
CA ASP A 33 -2.92 11.18 -0.99
C ASP A 33 -1.42 10.95 -0.81
N VAL A 34 -0.98 9.73 -1.09
CA VAL A 34 0.42 9.34 -1.04
C VAL A 34 0.82 8.81 -2.40
N THR A 35 1.68 9.54 -3.09
CA THR A 35 2.31 9.07 -4.31
C THR A 35 3.67 8.45 -3.99
N VAL A 36 3.84 7.18 -4.36
CA VAL A 36 5.01 6.37 -4.02
C VAL A 36 5.61 5.75 -5.28
N GLY A 37 6.94 5.73 -5.37
CA GLY A 37 7.64 5.04 -6.48
C GLY A 37 7.36 3.54 -6.48
N GLY A 38 7.16 2.94 -7.65
CA GLY A 38 6.90 1.51 -7.81
C GLY A 38 8.05 0.61 -7.31
N ASP A 39 9.25 1.17 -7.22
CA ASP A 39 10.48 0.51 -6.78
C ASP A 39 10.74 0.61 -5.27
N VAL A 40 9.84 1.25 -4.51
CA VAL A 40 9.90 1.34 -3.04
C VAL A 40 9.63 -0.02 -2.43
N ASP A 41 10.38 -0.38 -1.40
CA ASP A 41 10.12 -1.59 -0.60
C ASP A 41 8.74 -1.50 0.06
N TRP A 42 7.92 -2.53 -0.12
CA TRP A 42 6.56 -2.53 0.41
C TRP A 42 6.54 -2.45 1.94
N GLY A 43 7.44 -3.16 2.62
CA GLY A 43 7.56 -3.13 4.07
C GLY A 43 7.97 -1.75 4.62
N GLU A 44 8.79 -1.00 3.89
CA GLU A 44 9.09 0.41 4.18
C GLU A 44 7.83 1.28 4.11
N LEU A 45 7.03 1.16 3.04
CA LEU A 45 5.79 1.91 2.89
C LEU A 45 4.79 1.57 4.01
N VAL A 46 4.60 0.29 4.34
CA VAL A 46 3.65 -0.12 5.41
C VAL A 46 4.11 0.41 6.77
N ARG A 47 5.41 0.37 7.10
CA ARG A 47 5.93 0.97 8.35
C ARG A 47 5.73 2.48 8.37
N ARG A 48 5.95 3.15 7.24
CA ARG A 48 5.70 4.59 7.12
C ARG A 48 4.23 4.91 7.33
N ALA A 49 3.32 4.15 6.73
CA ALA A 49 1.89 4.29 6.89
C ALA A 49 1.45 4.10 8.36
N ALA A 50 1.92 3.03 9.01
CA ALA A 50 1.60 2.74 10.41
C ALA A 50 2.06 3.84 11.37
N THR A 51 3.26 4.39 11.15
CA THR A 51 3.81 5.48 11.99
C THR A 51 3.23 6.87 11.66
N SER A 52 2.57 7.02 10.52
CA SER A 52 2.00 8.30 10.06
C SER A 52 0.48 8.37 10.17
N GLY A 53 -0.16 7.30 10.66
CA GLY A 53 -1.62 7.25 10.81
C GLY A 53 -2.37 7.08 9.48
N TRP A 54 -1.89 6.18 8.62
CA TRP A 54 -2.50 5.85 7.32
C TRP A 54 -3.01 4.39 7.33
N PRO A 55 -4.20 4.11 7.90
CA PRO A 55 -4.80 2.78 7.91
C PRO A 55 -5.18 2.35 6.49
N GLY A 56 -5.15 1.04 6.22
CA GLY A 56 -5.61 0.47 4.94
C GLY A 56 -4.64 -0.52 4.30
N ILE A 57 -3.40 -0.61 4.79
CA ILE A 57 -2.38 -1.56 4.29
C ILE A 57 -1.63 -2.30 5.41
N GLU A 58 -2.05 -2.16 6.66
CA GLU A 58 -1.36 -2.73 7.81
C GLU A 58 -1.25 -4.26 7.77
N ARG A 59 -2.28 -4.95 7.25
CA ARG A 59 -2.34 -6.42 7.16
C ARG A 59 -1.40 -6.96 6.09
N LEU A 60 -1.07 -6.12 5.11
CA LEU A 60 -0.18 -6.42 4.00
C LEU A 60 1.31 -6.26 4.37
N GLY A 61 1.66 -5.88 5.60
CA GLY A 61 3.06 -5.63 6.01
C GLY A 61 4.02 -6.82 5.87
N GLY A 62 3.51 -8.04 5.74
CA GLY A 62 4.31 -9.26 5.50
C GLY A 62 4.50 -9.62 4.03
N VAL A 63 3.88 -8.89 3.09
CA VAL A 63 4.03 -9.16 1.64
C VAL A 63 5.42 -8.71 1.19
N PRO A 64 6.25 -9.60 0.61
CA PRO A 64 7.58 -9.23 0.16
C PRO A 64 7.53 -8.49 -1.19
N GLY A 65 8.58 -7.72 -1.47
CA GLY A 65 8.81 -7.10 -2.77
C GLY A 65 8.58 -5.58 -2.78
N ALA A 66 8.58 -5.01 -3.98
CA ALA A 66 8.36 -3.59 -4.17
C ALA A 66 6.86 -3.26 -4.31
N VAL A 67 6.50 -1.99 -4.17
CA VAL A 67 5.13 -1.49 -4.40
C VAL A 67 4.57 -1.98 -5.74
N ALA A 68 5.38 -1.96 -6.80
CA ALA A 68 5.00 -2.46 -8.12
C ALA A 68 4.58 -3.94 -8.09
N ASP A 69 5.28 -4.79 -7.33
CA ASP A 69 4.99 -6.23 -7.27
C ASP A 69 3.68 -6.51 -6.53
N VAL A 70 3.44 -5.77 -5.44
CA VAL A 70 2.22 -5.86 -4.63
C VAL A 70 1.00 -5.39 -5.43
N VAL A 71 1.11 -4.24 -6.12
CA VAL A 71 0.01 -3.71 -6.95
C VAL A 71 -0.25 -4.61 -8.16
N ARG A 72 0.81 -5.10 -8.81
CA ARG A 72 0.67 -5.97 -10.00
C ARG A 72 -0.12 -7.24 -9.71
N THR A 73 0.10 -7.82 -8.53
CA THR A 73 -0.61 -9.02 -8.09
C THR A 73 -1.89 -8.70 -7.32
N ASN A 74 -2.20 -7.42 -7.07
CA ASN A 74 -3.27 -7.01 -6.16
C ASN A 74 -3.27 -7.85 -4.86
N ALA A 75 -2.15 -7.82 -4.13
CA ALA A 75 -1.99 -8.66 -2.96
C ALA A 75 -3.11 -8.44 -1.95
N GLU A 76 -3.61 -9.54 -1.38
CA GLU A 76 -4.66 -9.55 -0.37
C GLU A 76 -4.25 -10.44 0.79
N VAL A 77 -4.41 -9.95 2.02
CA VAL A 77 -4.09 -10.68 3.25
C VAL A 77 -5.15 -10.39 4.30
N ASP A 78 -5.71 -11.45 4.89
CA ASP A 78 -6.75 -11.38 5.91
C ASP A 78 -7.90 -10.41 5.52
N GLY A 79 -8.34 -10.45 4.25
CA GLY A 79 -9.45 -9.66 3.71
C GLY A 79 -9.18 -8.16 3.49
N GLN A 80 -7.91 -7.74 3.50
CA GLN A 80 -7.48 -6.41 3.08
C GLN A 80 -6.65 -6.55 1.80
N ALA A 81 -7.00 -5.79 0.76
CA ALA A 81 -6.31 -5.78 -0.52
C ALA A 81 -5.65 -4.43 -0.79
N VAL A 82 -4.56 -4.41 -1.56
CA VAL A 82 -3.94 -3.13 -1.96
C VAL A 82 -4.90 -2.27 -2.81
N ALA A 83 -5.81 -2.90 -3.56
CA ALA A 83 -6.88 -2.21 -4.27
C ALA A 83 -7.76 -1.32 -3.37
N ASP A 84 -7.84 -1.59 -2.06
CA ASP A 84 -8.65 -0.79 -1.14
C ASP A 84 -8.15 0.66 -0.98
N VAL A 85 -6.88 0.90 -1.35
CA VAL A 85 -6.23 2.22 -1.24
C VAL A 85 -5.68 2.76 -2.56
N VAL A 86 -5.58 1.97 -3.63
CA VAL A 86 -5.05 2.46 -4.92
C VAL A 86 -6.00 3.45 -5.56
N ALA A 87 -5.51 4.65 -5.86
CA ALA A 87 -6.24 5.68 -6.60
C ALA A 87 -5.84 5.72 -8.08
N SER A 88 -4.53 5.66 -8.37
CA SER A 88 -4.00 5.65 -9.73
C SER A 88 -2.63 4.98 -9.82
N VAL A 89 -2.25 4.54 -11.02
CA VAL A 89 -0.95 3.90 -11.28
C VAL A 89 -0.29 4.53 -12.49
N GLY A 90 0.87 5.14 -12.29
CA GLY A 90 1.75 5.65 -13.34
C GLY A 90 2.64 4.54 -13.89
N THR A 91 2.68 4.41 -15.23
CA THR A 91 3.43 3.33 -15.90
C THR A 91 4.23 3.81 -17.11
N TRP A 92 5.24 3.03 -17.47
CA TRP A 92 5.82 3.01 -18.82
C TRP A 92 5.28 1.79 -19.57
N ASP A 93 4.60 2.01 -20.70
CA ASP A 93 4.12 0.94 -21.59
C ASP A 93 5.22 0.59 -22.60
N ARG A 94 5.86 -0.57 -22.41
CA ARG A 94 6.89 -1.09 -23.31
C ARG A 94 6.41 -1.35 -24.73
N ALA A 95 5.11 -1.62 -24.93
CA ALA A 95 4.57 -1.89 -26.25
C ALA A 95 4.48 -0.61 -27.11
N THR A 96 4.27 0.53 -26.47
CA THR A 96 4.02 1.81 -27.15
C THR A 96 5.09 2.86 -26.90
N ASP A 97 6.06 2.57 -26.02
CA ASP A 97 7.18 3.44 -25.64
C ASP A 97 6.71 4.79 -25.07
N ARG A 98 5.70 4.74 -24.18
CA ARG A 98 5.04 5.92 -23.62
C ARG A 98 4.71 5.76 -22.15
N THR A 99 4.71 6.89 -21.44
CA THR A 99 4.13 6.97 -20.09
C THR A 99 2.61 7.01 -20.15
N ARG A 100 1.95 6.27 -19.26
CA ARG A 100 0.49 6.34 -19.06
C ARG A 100 0.15 6.22 -17.59
N THR A 101 -0.76 7.07 -17.13
CA THR A 101 -1.41 6.93 -15.83
C THR A 101 -2.77 6.28 -16.02
N PHE A 102 -3.06 5.24 -15.23
CA PHE A 102 -4.34 4.56 -15.19
C PHE A 102 -5.08 4.97 -13.91
N ALA A 103 -6.33 5.42 -14.05
CA ALA A 103 -7.21 5.57 -12.89
C ALA A 103 -7.60 4.19 -12.33
N PHE A 104 -8.01 4.13 -11.06
CA PHE A 104 -8.40 2.88 -10.39
C PHE A 104 -9.25 1.93 -11.25
N ALA A 105 -10.30 2.45 -11.90
CA ALA A 105 -11.21 1.64 -12.72
C ALA A 105 -10.53 1.01 -13.96
N GLU A 106 -9.45 1.60 -14.45
CA GLU A 106 -8.68 1.08 -15.57
C GLU A 106 -7.59 0.09 -15.13
N CYS A 107 -7.22 0.06 -13.85
CA CYS A 107 -6.18 -0.83 -13.32
C CYS A 107 -6.60 -2.31 -13.33
N GLU A 108 -7.91 -2.60 -13.42
CA GLU A 108 -8.48 -3.96 -13.47
C GLU A 108 -7.94 -4.87 -12.35
N LEU A 109 -7.81 -4.31 -11.14
CA LEU A 109 -7.35 -5.06 -9.96
C LEU A 109 -8.39 -6.14 -9.61
N GLY A 110 -7.97 -7.40 -9.71
CA GLY A 110 -8.79 -8.57 -9.40
C GLY A 110 -8.06 -9.51 -8.43
N PRO A 111 -8.65 -10.65 -8.10
CA PRO A 111 -8.01 -11.62 -7.19
C PRO A 111 -6.66 -12.08 -7.76
N SER A 112 -5.57 -11.74 -7.08
CA SER A 112 -4.20 -12.10 -7.49
C SER A 112 -3.77 -11.61 -8.90
N THR A 113 -4.42 -10.58 -9.45
CA THR A 113 -4.16 -10.11 -10.82
C THR A 113 -4.46 -8.62 -11.01
N SER A 114 -3.95 -8.04 -12.10
CA SER A 114 -4.22 -6.67 -12.53
C SER A 114 -3.97 -6.53 -14.03
N ARG A 115 -4.36 -5.38 -14.62
CA ARG A 115 -3.90 -4.98 -15.96
C ARG A 115 -2.38 -5.05 -16.11
N PHE A 116 -1.64 -4.76 -15.04
CA PHE A 116 -0.18 -4.68 -15.07
C PHE A 116 0.51 -6.05 -15.09
N ALA A 117 -0.26 -7.14 -14.94
CA ALA A 117 0.24 -8.49 -15.14
C ALA A 117 0.33 -8.88 -16.63
N GLU A 118 -0.18 -8.05 -17.56
CA GLU A 118 -0.09 -8.25 -19.01
C GLU A 118 1.38 -8.49 -19.43
N ARG A 119 1.59 -9.52 -20.25
CA ARG A 119 2.90 -9.93 -20.75
C ARG A 119 3.03 -9.66 -22.24
N LEU A 120 4.22 -9.24 -22.65
CA LEU A 120 4.63 -9.20 -24.06
C LEU A 120 5.00 -10.60 -24.57
N PRO A 121 5.12 -10.81 -25.90
CA PRO A 121 5.51 -12.10 -26.48
C PRO A 121 6.86 -12.65 -25.99
N ASP A 122 7.74 -11.79 -25.51
CA ASP A 122 9.05 -12.14 -24.93
C ASP A 122 8.96 -12.60 -23.45
N GLY A 123 7.75 -12.61 -22.86
CA GLY A 123 7.51 -13.01 -21.49
C GLY A 123 7.76 -11.90 -20.45
N GLN A 124 8.19 -10.70 -20.85
CA GLN A 124 8.33 -9.56 -19.94
C GLN A 124 6.97 -8.93 -19.65
N TYR A 125 6.85 -8.22 -18.51
CA TYR A 125 5.65 -7.43 -18.23
C TYR A 125 5.57 -6.27 -19.22
N ARG A 126 4.40 -6.01 -19.78
CA ARG A 126 4.20 -4.88 -20.69
C ARG A 126 4.39 -3.54 -20.00
N TYR A 127 3.88 -3.40 -18.78
CA TYR A 127 3.91 -2.16 -18.03
C TYR A 127 4.98 -2.21 -16.94
N ASP A 128 5.88 -1.22 -16.95
CA ASP A 128 6.66 -0.89 -15.76
C ASP A 128 5.87 0.08 -14.91
N ILE A 129 5.61 -0.28 -13.65
CA ILE A 129 4.98 0.62 -12.70
C ILE A 129 6.05 1.58 -12.17
N ILE A 130 5.90 2.86 -12.48
CA ILE A 130 6.84 3.93 -12.11
C ILE A 130 6.46 4.50 -10.75
N ASP A 131 5.17 4.76 -10.55
CA ASP A 131 4.61 5.32 -9.33
C ASP A 131 3.16 4.88 -9.14
N VAL A 132 2.70 4.96 -7.89
CA VAL A 132 1.34 4.60 -7.46
C VAL A 132 0.85 5.68 -6.53
N SER A 133 -0.33 6.24 -6.82
CA SER A 133 -1.04 7.11 -5.89
C SER A 133 -1.99 6.27 -5.05
N LEU A 134 -1.89 6.43 -3.74
CA LEU A 134 -2.67 5.73 -2.73
C LEU A 134 -3.48 6.75 -1.95
N LEU A 135 -4.78 6.54 -1.83
CA LEU A 135 -5.68 7.37 -1.04
C LEU A 135 -6.00 6.68 0.28
N PHE A 136 -5.43 7.20 1.35
CA PHE A 136 -5.68 6.73 2.71
C PHE A 136 -6.74 7.57 3.40
N ARG A 137 -7.38 6.98 4.42
CA ARG A 137 -8.06 7.77 5.46
C ARG A 137 -7.03 8.20 6.49
N GLN A 138 -7.28 9.29 7.22
CA GLN A 138 -6.50 9.62 8.40
C GLN A 138 -7.00 8.84 9.63
N GLY A 139 -6.08 8.20 10.37
CA GLY A 139 -6.39 7.52 11.63
C GLY A 139 -5.24 6.67 12.16
N ASP A 140 -5.26 6.29 13.43
CA ASP A 140 -4.18 5.53 14.07
C ASP A 140 -4.59 4.10 14.44
N LEU A 141 -5.82 3.70 14.12
CA LEU A 141 -6.39 2.39 14.41
C LEU A 141 -6.60 1.55 13.15
N THR A 142 -6.47 0.23 13.27
CA THR A 142 -6.89 -0.72 12.24
C THR A 142 -8.39 -0.61 11.94
N SER A 143 -8.80 -1.12 10.77
CA SER A 143 -10.21 -1.50 10.61
C SER A 143 -10.59 -2.59 11.62
N PRO A 144 -11.88 -2.68 12.04
CA PRO A 144 -12.34 -3.75 12.94
C PRO A 144 -11.90 -5.14 12.47
N ILE A 145 -11.28 -5.91 13.36
CA ILE A 145 -10.77 -7.24 13.06
C ILE A 145 -11.87 -8.25 13.34
N ARG A 146 -12.65 -8.57 12.30
CA ARG A 146 -13.83 -9.44 12.41
C ARG A 146 -13.52 -10.93 12.22
N ASP A 147 -12.42 -11.26 11.55
CA ASP A 147 -11.99 -12.64 11.39
C ASP A 147 -11.61 -13.23 12.76
N PRO A 148 -12.32 -14.25 13.26
CA PRO A 148 -12.04 -14.84 14.56
C PRO A 148 -10.64 -15.46 14.66
N GLU A 149 -10.11 -16.01 13.57
CA GLU A 149 -8.78 -16.63 13.58
C GLU A 149 -7.69 -15.56 13.70
N LEU A 150 -7.78 -14.46 12.95
CA LEU A 150 -6.90 -13.31 13.11
C LEU A 150 -7.03 -12.67 14.50
N ALA A 151 -8.25 -12.49 15.01
CA ALA A 151 -8.47 -11.92 16.35
C ALA A 151 -7.82 -12.78 17.45
N ALA A 152 -7.96 -14.11 17.36
CA ALA A 152 -7.32 -15.04 18.28
C ALA A 152 -5.79 -14.98 18.21
N ARG A 153 -5.20 -14.95 17.00
CA ARG A 153 -3.75 -14.80 16.81
C ARG A 153 -3.21 -13.49 17.41
N LEU A 154 -4.02 -12.44 17.39
CA LEU A 154 -3.65 -11.13 17.93
C LEU A 154 -3.97 -10.96 19.42
N GLY A 155 -4.66 -11.93 20.05
CA GLY A 155 -5.07 -11.84 21.46
C GLY A 155 -6.12 -10.76 21.72
N ILE A 156 -7.08 -10.58 20.81
CA ILE A 156 -8.16 -9.58 20.90
C ILE A 156 -9.54 -10.21 20.66
N THR A 157 -10.60 -9.48 20.98
CA THR A 157 -11.98 -9.91 20.67
C THR A 157 -12.33 -9.57 19.22
N PRO A 158 -13.04 -10.45 18.49
CA PRO A 158 -13.54 -10.10 17.16
C PRO A 158 -14.35 -8.79 17.19
N GLY A 159 -13.98 -7.85 16.33
CA GLY A 159 -14.53 -6.50 16.26
C GLY A 159 -13.63 -5.43 16.88
N ASP A 160 -12.66 -5.81 17.71
CA ASP A 160 -11.68 -4.88 18.27
C ASP A 160 -10.81 -4.25 17.18
N ARG A 161 -10.23 -3.10 17.52
CA ARG A 161 -9.24 -2.39 16.72
C ARG A 161 -7.95 -2.29 17.52
N LEU A 162 -6.83 -2.27 16.82
CA LEU A 162 -5.51 -2.05 17.42
C LEU A 162 -4.91 -0.76 16.87
N PRO A 163 -4.05 -0.06 17.64
CA PRO A 163 -3.12 0.91 17.07
C PRO A 163 -2.32 0.28 15.92
N LEU A 164 -2.13 1.01 14.81
CA LEU A 164 -1.44 0.49 13.62
C LEU A 164 -0.02 0.02 13.93
N THR A 165 0.70 0.76 14.77
CA THR A 165 2.05 0.42 15.21
C THR A 165 2.07 -0.86 16.05
N GLU A 166 1.08 -1.03 16.93
CA GLU A 166 0.92 -2.23 17.74
C GLU A 166 0.58 -3.45 16.90
N TYR A 167 -0.34 -3.30 15.92
CA TYR A 167 -0.67 -4.36 14.97
C TYR A 167 0.58 -4.83 14.21
N ALA A 168 1.38 -3.89 13.71
CA ALA A 168 2.61 -4.20 12.97
C ALA A 168 3.62 -5.00 13.81
N VAL A 169 3.76 -4.68 15.10
CA VAL A 169 4.64 -5.43 16.02
C VAL A 169 4.08 -6.82 16.28
N ARG A 170 2.80 -6.94 16.67
CA ARG A 170 2.17 -8.23 17.01
C ARG A 170 2.18 -9.21 15.83
N ARG A 171 2.14 -8.71 14.58
CA ARG A 171 2.17 -9.57 13.39
C ARG A 171 3.57 -10.10 13.04
N GLN A 172 4.63 -9.40 13.46
CA GLN A 172 6.01 -9.84 13.27
C GLN A 172 6.45 -10.91 14.28
N ASP A 173 5.69 -11.09 15.37
CA ASP A 173 5.95 -12.08 16.41
C ASP A 173 4.89 -13.19 16.42
N PRO A 174 5.05 -14.25 15.61
CA PRO A 174 4.14 -15.39 15.62
C PRO A 174 4.23 -16.25 16.90
N ALA A 175 5.14 -15.96 17.84
CA ALA A 175 5.43 -16.79 19.02
C ALA A 175 5.25 -16.10 20.40
N GLY A 176 5.00 -14.79 20.45
CA GLY A 176 5.08 -13.98 21.68
C GLY A 176 3.84 -13.93 22.59
N ALA A 177 2.77 -14.69 22.34
CA ALA A 177 1.54 -14.61 23.13
C ALA A 177 1.06 -15.96 23.70
N ILE A 178 1.97 -16.74 24.30
CA ILE A 178 1.59 -17.76 25.31
C ILE A 178 2.61 -17.75 26.45
N LEU A 179 2.69 -16.66 27.22
CA LEU A 179 3.31 -16.66 28.54
C LEU A 179 2.38 -15.92 29.49
N GLY A 180 1.57 -16.70 30.23
CA GLY A 180 0.65 -16.15 31.22
C GLY A 180 -0.46 -17.10 31.68
N ALA A 181 -0.16 -18.37 31.90
CA ALA A 181 -1.00 -19.24 32.73
C ALA A 181 -0.09 -20.17 33.56
N GLU A 182 0.47 -19.61 34.64
CA GLU A 182 0.84 -20.43 35.80
C GLU A 182 -0.46 -21.03 36.36
N GLN A 183 -0.56 -22.36 36.34
CA GLN A 183 -1.59 -23.11 37.04
C GLN A 183 -1.05 -23.52 38.42
N PRO A 184 -1.71 -23.15 39.53
CA PRO A 184 -1.78 -24.02 40.71
C PRO A 184 -2.80 -25.14 40.52
#